data_AF-A0A415UEQ7-F1
#
_entry.id   AF-A0A415UEQ7-F1
#
_cell.length_a   1.000
_cell.length_b   1.000
_cell.length_c   1.000
_cell.angle_alpha   90.00
_cell.angle_beta   90.00
_cell.angle_gamma   90.00
#
_symmetry.space_group_name_H-M   'P 1'
#
loop_
_entity.id
_entity.type
_entity.pdbx_description
1 polymer ?
#
loop_
_entity_poly.entity_id
_entity_poly.type
_entity_poly.pdbx_seq_one_letter_code
_entity_poly.pdbx_strand_id
1 'polypeptide(L)'
;MTRPKKEKTLTKTKDVHLRMNETKYALLIERARASNMTVSEFVRNALNNQNVIIKYEITADVPEIKQLISQFGKIGNNMNQIARYFNQGGIISSKMKKEIRKALRDIYEMKYEVEKMIREFRGEM
;
A
#
# COMPACT_ATOMS: atom_id res chain seq x y z
N MET A 1 -55.79 22.55 -16.55
CA MET A 1 -54.61 22.32 -17.40
C MET A 1 -54.04 20.94 -17.10
N THR A 2 -53.94 20.06 -18.09
CA THR A 2 -53.45 18.69 -17.92
C THR A 2 -51.94 18.71 -17.75
N ARG A 3 -51.44 18.10 -16.67
CA ARG A 3 -50.02 18.02 -16.33
C ARG A 3 -49.25 17.32 -17.47
N PRO A 4 -48.16 17.91 -18.01
CA PRO A 4 -47.32 17.25 -19.01
C PRO A 4 -46.82 15.91 -18.47
N LYS A 5 -47.06 14.82 -19.21
CA LYS A 5 -46.50 13.51 -18.87
C LYS A 5 -44.99 13.59 -19.11
N LYS A 6 -44.23 13.50 -18.02
CA LYS A 6 -42.76 13.43 -18.05
C LYS A 6 -42.36 12.22 -18.89
N GLU A 7 -41.47 12.42 -19.86
CA GLU A 7 -40.95 11.35 -20.71
C GLU A 7 -40.48 10.18 -19.86
N LYS A 8 -40.84 8.96 -20.28
CA LYS A 8 -40.41 7.72 -19.61
C LYS A 8 -38.92 7.51 -19.84
N THR A 9 -38.08 8.23 -19.11
CA THR A 9 -36.68 7.81 -18.90
C THR A 9 -36.71 6.40 -18.32
N LEU A 10 -35.94 5.44 -18.88
CA LEU A 10 -35.84 4.08 -18.33
C LEU A 10 -35.63 4.15 -16.82
N THR A 11 -36.64 3.77 -16.06
CA THR A 11 -36.60 3.80 -14.61
C THR A 11 -35.54 2.81 -14.13
N LYS A 12 -34.54 3.31 -13.40
CA LYS A 12 -33.49 2.50 -12.80
C LYS A 12 -34.06 1.83 -11.54
N THR A 13 -34.29 0.51 -11.59
CA THR A 13 -35.01 -0.26 -10.55
C THR A 13 -34.11 -1.17 -9.72
N LYS A 14 -32.85 -1.35 -10.12
CA LYS A 14 -31.86 -2.19 -9.41
C LYS A 14 -30.82 -1.30 -8.75
N ASP A 15 -30.47 -1.64 -7.51
CA ASP A 15 -29.48 -0.92 -6.71
C ASP A 15 -28.15 -1.69 -6.63
N VAL A 16 -27.05 -0.94 -6.51
CA VAL A 16 -25.71 -1.48 -6.31
C VAL A 16 -25.10 -0.71 -5.14
N HIS A 17 -24.78 -1.41 -4.06
CA HIS A 17 -24.20 -0.82 -2.87
C HIS A 17 -22.67 -0.89 -2.88
N LEU A 18 -22.01 0.23 -2.61
CA LEU A 18 -20.55 0.34 -2.52
C LEU A 18 -20.17 0.95 -1.17
N ARG A 19 -19.39 0.24 -0.37
CA ARG A 19 -18.80 0.77 0.86
C ARG A 19 -17.43 1.37 0.57
N MET A 20 -17.18 2.59 1.03
CA MET A 20 -15.91 3.29 0.87
C MET A 20 -15.48 3.89 2.21
N ASN A 21 -14.18 4.15 2.37
CA ASN A 21 -13.69 5.01 3.45
C ASN A 21 -13.87 6.50 3.08
N GLU A 22 -13.76 7.39 4.06
CA GLU A 22 -13.98 8.83 3.86
C GLU A 22 -13.09 9.42 2.76
N THR A 23 -11.81 9.05 2.73
CA THR A 23 -10.85 9.57 1.75
C THR A 23 -11.19 9.16 0.32
N LYS A 24 -11.48 7.86 0.08
CA LYS A 24 -11.85 7.37 -1.26
C LYS A 24 -13.18 7.98 -1.71
N TYR A 25 -14.12 8.21 -0.78
CA TYR A 25 -15.39 8.85 -1.10
C TYR A 25 -15.25 10.34 -1.45
N ALA A 26 -14.41 11.08 -0.73
CA ALA A 26 -14.12 12.48 -1.04
C ALA A 26 -13.54 12.65 -2.46
N LEU A 27 -12.58 11.80 -2.83
CA LEU A 27 -11.99 11.79 -4.17
C LEU A 27 -13.02 11.46 -5.27
N LEU A 28 -13.96 10.55 -4.99
CA LEU A 28 -15.04 10.23 -5.91
C LEU A 28 -15.95 11.44 -6.15
N ILE A 29 -16.31 12.17 -5.10
CA ILE A 29 -17.13 13.39 -5.20
C ILE A 29 -16.40 14.44 -6.04
N GLU A 30 -15.12 14.67 -5.77
CA GLU A 30 -14.32 15.66 -6.49
C GLU A 30 -14.27 15.38 -7.99
N ARG A 31 -14.02 14.12 -8.38
CA ARG A 31 -13.98 13.70 -9.78
C ARG A 31 -15.33 13.80 -10.48
N ALA A 32 -16.41 13.46 -9.77
CA ALA A 32 -17.76 13.61 -10.30
C ALA A 32 -18.09 15.08 -10.57
N ARG A 33 -17.75 15.98 -9.63
CA ARG A 33 -17.90 17.43 -9.79
C ARG A 33 -17.06 17.98 -10.94
N ALA A 34 -15.80 17.58 -11.04
CA ALA A 34 -14.91 17.98 -12.13
C ALA A 34 -15.46 17.56 -13.51
N SER A 35 -16.24 16.48 -13.56
CA SER A 35 -16.88 15.99 -14.78
C SER A 35 -18.30 16.52 -15.00
N ASN A 36 -18.76 17.43 -14.13
CA ASN A 36 -20.12 17.98 -14.11
C ASN A 36 -21.22 16.89 -14.06
N MET A 37 -20.95 15.80 -13.34
CA MET A 37 -21.84 14.65 -13.18
C MET A 37 -22.22 14.45 -11.73
N THR A 38 -23.39 13.86 -11.49
CA THR A 38 -23.68 13.28 -10.17
C THR A 38 -22.76 12.09 -9.90
N VAL A 39 -22.49 11.76 -8.63
CA VAL A 39 -21.67 10.59 -8.26
C VAL A 39 -22.21 9.32 -8.94
N SER A 40 -23.54 9.14 -8.96
CA SER A 40 -24.15 7.97 -9.58
C SER A 40 -24.04 7.95 -11.11
N GLU A 41 -24.00 9.10 -11.79
CA GLU A 41 -23.75 9.15 -13.24
C GLU A 41 -22.28 8.90 -13.54
N PHE A 42 -21.39 9.49 -12.76
CA PHE A 42 -19.95 9.28 -12.88
C PHE A 42 -19.59 7.80 -12.73
N VAL A 43 -20.11 7.12 -11.71
CA VAL A 43 -19.87 5.67 -11.51
C VAL A 43 -20.43 4.84 -12.67
N ARG A 44 -21.64 5.14 -13.16
CA ARG A 44 -22.22 4.42 -14.30
C ARG A 44 -21.44 4.66 -15.60
N ASN A 45 -20.97 5.87 -15.82
CA ASN A 45 -20.16 6.21 -17.01
C ASN A 45 -18.79 5.53 -16.95
N ALA A 46 -18.18 5.49 -15.76
CA ALA A 46 -16.93 4.75 -15.55
C ALA A 46 -17.09 3.26 -15.87
N LEU A 47 -18.22 2.63 -15.52
CA LEU A 47 -18.50 1.24 -15.86
C LEU A 47 -18.65 0.98 -17.37
N ASN A 48 -19.12 1.96 -18.14
CA ASN A 48 -19.30 1.82 -19.59
C ASN A 48 -18.00 2.04 -20.37
N ASN A 49 -17.11 2.91 -19.87
CA ASN A 49 -15.97 3.41 -20.63
C ASN A 49 -14.60 2.94 -20.12
N GLN A 50 -14.53 2.21 -19.00
CA GLN A 50 -13.26 1.75 -18.44
C GLN A 50 -13.10 0.23 -18.53
N ASN A 51 -11.89 -0.20 -18.90
CA ASN A 51 -11.43 -1.55 -18.62
C ASN A 51 -11.46 -1.74 -17.10
N VAL A 52 -12.33 -2.63 -16.62
CA VAL A 52 -12.37 -3.02 -15.22
C VAL A 52 -11.07 -3.76 -14.91
N ILE A 53 -10.04 -3.03 -14.45
CA ILE A 53 -8.85 -3.64 -13.90
C ILE A 53 -9.24 -4.16 -12.52
N ILE A 54 -9.50 -5.47 -12.44
CA ILE A 54 -9.74 -6.16 -11.18
C ILE A 54 -8.44 -6.15 -10.39
N LYS A 55 -8.20 -5.08 -9.63
CA LYS A 55 -7.17 -5.07 -8.60
C LYS A 55 -7.75 -5.77 -7.39
N TYR A 56 -7.39 -7.03 -7.22
CA TYR A 56 -7.47 -7.65 -5.91
C TYR A 56 -6.56 -6.82 -5.00
N GLU A 57 -7.13 -5.96 -4.15
CA GLU A 57 -6.45 -5.53 -2.93
C GLU A 57 -6.29 -6.81 -2.12
N ILE A 58 -5.21 -7.55 -2.40
CA ILE A 58 -4.77 -8.65 -1.57
C ILE A 58 -4.31 -7.96 -0.28
N THR A 59 -5.24 -7.72 0.64
CA THR A 59 -4.94 -7.66 2.07
C THR A 59 -4.61 -9.09 2.50
N ALA A 60 -3.59 -9.69 1.88
CA ALA A 60 -2.91 -10.80 2.51
C ALA A 60 -2.24 -10.16 3.70
N ASP A 61 -2.70 -10.56 4.87
CA ASP A 61 -1.93 -10.43 6.08
C ASP A 61 -0.74 -11.37 5.92
N VAL A 62 0.25 -10.99 5.08
CA VAL A 62 1.34 -11.85 4.60
C VAL A 62 2.18 -12.22 5.82
N PRO A 63 2.06 -13.43 6.37
CA PRO A 63 2.76 -13.80 7.60
C PRO A 63 4.27 -13.64 7.43
N GLU A 64 4.77 -13.82 6.21
CA GLU A 64 6.16 -13.64 5.82
C GLU A 64 6.62 -12.18 5.97
N ILE A 65 5.79 -11.19 5.60
CA ILE A 65 6.12 -9.76 5.78
C ILE A 65 6.12 -9.40 7.27
N LYS A 66 5.16 -9.91 8.05
CA LYS A 66 5.14 -9.71 9.51
C LYS A 66 6.35 -10.32 10.20
N GLN A 67 6.77 -11.51 9.78
CA GLN A 67 7.98 -12.15 10.27
C GLN A 67 9.22 -11.33 9.91
N LEU A 68 9.30 -10.80 8.69
CA LEU A 68 10.39 -9.94 8.25
C LEU A 68 10.48 -8.65 9.09
N ILE A 69 9.36 -7.97 9.33
CA ILE A 69 9.29 -6.77 10.18
C ILE A 69 9.73 -7.10 11.62
N SER A 70 9.29 -8.25 12.15
CA SER A 70 9.69 -8.73 13.48
C SER A 70 11.20 -8.98 13.58
N GLN A 71 11.80 -9.59 12.55
CA GLN A 71 13.25 -9.78 12.48
C GLN A 71 14.00 -8.44 12.42
N PHE A 72 13.52 -7.47 11.64
CA PHE A 72 14.09 -6.13 11.62
C PHE A 72 14.01 -5.44 13.00
N GLY A 73 12.90 -5.59 13.72
CA GLY A 73 12.76 -5.08 15.08
C GLY A 73 13.80 -5.67 16.05
N LYS A 74 14.09 -6.97 15.94
CA LYS A 74 15.15 -7.63 16.74
C LYS A 74 16.54 -7.09 16.40
N ILE A 75 16.84 -6.88 15.12
CA ILE A 75 18.11 -6.29 14.68
C ILE A 75 18.26 -4.86 15.22
N GLY A 76 17.22 -4.04 15.12
CA GLY A 76 17.22 -2.67 15.64
C GLY A 76 17.45 -2.62 17.16
N ASN A 77 16.82 -3.52 17.91
CA ASN A 77 17.06 -3.65 19.36
C ASN A 77 18.50 -4.02 19.69
N ASN A 78 19.09 -4.97 18.96
CA ASN A 78 20.50 -5.33 19.13
C ASN A 78 21.43 -4.15 18.83
N MET A 79 21.17 -3.39 17.75
CA MET A 79 21.93 -2.17 17.44
C MET A 79 21.82 -1.13 18.55
N ASN A 80 20.62 -0.94 19.12
CA ASN A 80 20.40 -0.01 20.22
C ASN A 80 21.16 -0.42 21.49
N GLN A 81 21.24 -1.72 21.79
CA GLN A 81 22.04 -2.25 22.89
C GLN A 81 23.53 -1.99 22.68
N ILE A 82 24.04 -2.24 21.47
CA ILE A 82 25.43 -1.95 21.10
C ILE A 82 25.73 -0.46 21.25
N ALA A 83 24.84 0.41 20.78
CA ALA A 83 24.98 1.86 20.93
C ALA A 83 25.02 2.29 22.41
N ARG A 84 24.11 1.76 23.24
CA ARG A 84 24.07 2.02 24.68
C ARG A 84 25.36 1.57 25.38
N TYR A 85 25.86 0.38 25.05
CA TYR A 85 27.09 -0.15 25.61
C TYR A 85 28.29 0.79 25.34
N PHE A 86 28.42 1.31 24.12
CA PHE A 86 29.49 2.25 23.80
C PHE A 86 29.29 3.63 24.43
N ASN A 87 28.05 4.12 24.50
CA ASN A 87 27.75 5.38 25.17
C ASN A 87 28.06 5.34 26.68
N GLN A 88 28.14 4.15 27.28
CA GLN A 88 28.51 3.94 28.69
C GLN A 88 30.02 3.70 28.91
N GLY A 89 30.86 3.92 27.88
CA GLY A 89 32.31 3.73 27.97
C GLY A 89 32.77 2.29 27.70
N GLY A 90 31.93 1.47 27.07
CA GLY A 90 32.31 0.13 26.62
C GLY A 90 33.50 0.12 25.66
N ILE A 91 34.39 -0.85 25.80
CA ILE A 91 35.63 -0.94 25.02
C ILE A 91 35.42 -1.90 23.84
N ILE A 92 35.80 -1.47 22.63
CA ILE A 92 35.74 -2.31 21.43
C ILE A 92 36.97 -3.21 21.32
N SER A 93 36.75 -4.52 21.22
CA SER A 93 37.81 -5.44 20.80
C SER A 93 37.95 -5.45 19.27
N SER A 94 39.15 -5.75 18.77
CA SER A 94 39.42 -5.91 17.34
C SER A 94 38.56 -7.01 16.70
N LYS A 95 38.33 -8.12 17.42
CA LYS A 95 37.44 -9.20 17.01
C LYS A 95 36.00 -8.74 16.89
N MET A 96 35.48 -8.01 17.87
CA MET A 96 34.12 -7.46 17.84
C MET A 96 33.93 -6.49 16.68
N LYS A 97 34.92 -5.63 16.40
CA LYS A 97 34.91 -4.71 15.25
C LYS A 97 34.85 -5.46 13.91
N LYS A 98 35.53 -6.62 13.82
CA LYS A 98 35.51 -7.47 12.61
C LYS A 98 34.13 -8.10 12.40
N GLU A 99 33.53 -8.64 13.47
CA GLU A 99 32.19 -9.24 13.41
C GLU A 99 31.10 -8.22 13.07
N ILE A 100 31.12 -7.02 13.68
CA ILE A 100 30.17 -5.95 13.36
C ILE A 100 30.26 -5.56 11.88
N ARG A 101 31.48 -5.41 11.34
CA ARG A 101 31.68 -5.08 9.92
C ARG A 101 31.22 -6.20 9.00
N LYS A 102 31.36 -7.46 9.41
CA LYS A 102 30.84 -8.60 8.64
C LYS A 102 29.32 -8.57 8.62
N ALA A 103 28.67 -8.46 9.77
CA ALA A 103 27.21 -8.37 9.87
C ALA A 103 26.64 -7.19 9.07
N LEU A 104 27.31 -6.03 9.06
CA LEU A 104 26.90 -4.89 8.24
C LEU A 104 26.97 -5.19 6.74
N ARG A 105 28.00 -5.92 6.27
CA ARG A 105 28.08 -6.35 4.87
C ARG A 105 26.95 -7.33 4.53
N ASP A 106 26.73 -8.32 5.38
CA ASP A 106 25.68 -9.33 5.17
C ASP A 106 24.29 -8.65 5.07
N ILE A 107 24.02 -7.62 5.89
CA ILE A 107 22.79 -6.81 5.80
C ILE A 107 22.69 -6.04 4.49
N TYR A 108 23.79 -5.43 4.03
CA TYR A 108 23.82 -4.71 2.76
C TYR A 108 23.59 -5.63 1.56
N GLU A 109 24.15 -6.84 1.57
CA GLU A 109 23.91 -7.84 0.54
C GLU A 109 22.45 -8.30 0.54
N MET A 110 21.89 -8.62 1.71
CA MET A 110 20.47 -8.97 1.83
C MET A 110 19.55 -7.86 1.31
N LYS A 111 19.87 -6.59 1.58
CA LYS A 111 19.11 -5.44 1.05
C LYS A 111 19.07 -5.46 -0.48
N TYR A 112 20.21 -5.72 -1.13
CA TYR A 112 20.29 -5.75 -2.59
C TYR A 112 19.51 -6.92 -3.19
N GLU A 113 19.60 -8.11 -2.59
CA GLU A 113 18.82 -9.28 -3.03
C GLU A 113 17.30 -9.02 -2.91
N VAL A 114 16.86 -8.41 -1.80
CA VAL A 114 15.45 -8.01 -1.65
C VAL A 114 15.04 -6.98 -2.70
N GLU A 115 15.87 -5.98 -2.97
CA GLU A 115 15.61 -4.99 -4.02
C GLU A 115 15.50 -5.63 -5.41
N LYS A 116 16.35 -6.61 -5.72
CA LYS A 116 16.30 -7.38 -6.96
C LYS A 116 15.01 -8.19 -7.08
N MET A 117 14.62 -8.93 -6.03
CA MET A 117 13.37 -9.69 -5.99
C MET A 117 12.14 -8.78 -6.19
N ILE A 118 12.14 -7.58 -5.61
CA ILE A 118 11.06 -6.62 -5.78
C ILE A 118 10.98 -6.12 -7.23
N ARG A 119 12.11 -5.87 -7.90
CA ARG A 119 12.15 -5.47 -9.32
C ARG A 119 11.61 -6.57 -10.23
N GLU A 120 12.06 -7.81 -10.01
CA GLU A 120 11.56 -8.99 -10.73
C GLU A 120 10.04 -9.16 -10.55
N PHE A 121 9.54 -9.01 -9.32
CA PHE A 121 8.10 -9.07 -9.02
C PHE A 121 7.29 -7.97 -9.70
N ARG A 122 7.87 -6.79 -9.91
CA ARG A 122 7.23 -5.65 -10.59
C ARG A 122 7.28 -5.76 -12.12
N GLY A 123 8.00 -6.75 -12.68
CA GLY A 123 8.17 -6.90 -14.12
C GLY A 123 9.07 -5.84 -14.76
N GLU A 124 9.86 -5.13 -13.95
CA GLU A 124 10.84 -4.14 -14.39
C GLU A 124 12.18 -4.87 -14.58
N MET A 125 12.36 -5.53 -15.74
CA MET A 125 13.68 -6.00 -16.19
C MET A 125 14.51 -4.84 -16.74
#